data_AF-A0A813LPX4-F1
#
_entry.id   AF-A0A813LPX4-F1
#
_cell.length_a   1.000
_cell.length_b   1.000
_cell.length_c   1.000
_cell.angle_alpha   90.00
_cell.angle_beta   90.00
_cell.angle_gamma   90.00
#
_symmetry.space_group_name_H-M   'P 1'
#
loop_
_entity.id
_entity.type
_entity.pdbx_description
1 polymer ?
#
loop_
_entity_poly.entity_id
_entity_poly.type
_entity_poly.pdbx_seq_one_letter_code
_entity_poly.pdbx_strand_id
1 'polypeptide(L)'
;MAILARASMARLVLGIVFLCACISLPFLNIAQKGLLLSSVQPPQPHYEPKRNISLQPSEALAALLSRGGESVPDLFSTTTPSEAVAAAIKDSEHFAQLWWTPPKLCLASSNPSGQPAQFPGNNFCPPVKIEYFKDHTNRFSNANVSEDYWMLDAPALMAIFSARLSPSRWLVNMGSTAHVLGQTAKRTTGGGDICTPLYSMGYHGVNFDVPPHRSEIISFYKRWPRAIVDADGTPAHEIVAKLQHHGVPLDLDFLKIDIDSLECVYLQEIMQAGYKPKLISLELNPAMPPPVEWMRINMSGKCNWPGCSLQMAVSILRPYHYTLFQYPMNDGWFVSDGLLDLLGPLERDTATIYHAGNPNWREEIPGFTKPAYEMRNDLKMLRAFVDKQKGECFQSAFSLLSVANASSH
;
A
#
# COMPACT_ATOMS: atom_id res chain seq x y z
N MET A 1 28.30 -32.21 47.68
CA MET A 1 27.70 -31.95 46.35
C MET A 1 27.98 -33.09 45.36
N ALA A 2 27.47 -34.30 45.62
CA ALA A 2 27.54 -35.42 44.66
C ALA A 2 26.26 -36.28 44.63
N ILE A 3 25.23 -35.90 45.40
CA ILE A 3 23.96 -36.64 45.51
C ILE A 3 22.81 -35.90 44.79
N LEU A 4 22.97 -34.61 44.47
CA LEU A 4 21.98 -33.82 43.72
C LEU A 4 22.06 -33.97 42.19
N ALA A 5 23.08 -34.62 41.64
CA ALA A 5 23.26 -34.77 40.19
C ALA A 5 22.54 -36.00 39.58
N ARG A 6 22.00 -36.92 40.40
CA ARG A 6 21.36 -38.15 39.90
C ARG A 6 19.84 -38.04 39.68
N ALA A 7 19.20 -36.97 40.17
CA ALA A 7 17.75 -36.80 40.02
C ALA A 7 17.31 -36.15 38.68
N SER A 8 18.20 -35.44 37.97
CA SER A 8 17.84 -34.76 36.70
C SER A 8 17.97 -35.61 35.44
N MET A 9 18.74 -36.71 35.44
CA MET A 9 18.85 -37.57 34.24
C MET A 9 17.68 -38.55 34.09
N ALA A 10 17.00 -38.93 35.17
CA ALA A 10 15.88 -39.88 35.11
C ALA A 10 14.62 -39.29 34.44
N ARG A 11 14.46 -37.96 34.42
CA ARG A 11 13.33 -37.29 33.74
C ARG A 11 13.58 -37.05 32.25
N LEU A 12 14.83 -37.05 31.80
CA LEU A 12 15.16 -36.85 30.37
C LEU A 12 15.04 -38.16 29.57
N VAL A 13 15.30 -39.32 30.20
CA VAL A 13 15.21 -40.63 29.53
C VAL A 13 13.76 -41.13 29.42
N LEU A 14 12.86 -40.77 30.35
CA LEU A 14 11.44 -41.12 30.24
C LEU A 14 10.68 -40.30 29.17
N GLY A 15 11.14 -39.08 28.87
CA GLY A 15 10.51 -38.22 27.86
C GLY A 15 10.79 -38.65 26.41
N ILE A 16 11.94 -39.27 26.15
CA ILE A 16 12.34 -39.71 24.81
C ILE A 16 11.69 -41.04 24.41
N VAL A 17 11.36 -41.90 25.39
CA VAL A 17 10.65 -43.17 25.13
C VAL A 17 9.18 -42.95 24.77
N PHE A 18 8.55 -41.87 25.25
CA PHE A 18 7.15 -41.54 24.92
C PHE A 18 6.98 -40.91 23.53
N LEU A 19 8.03 -40.34 22.93
CA LEU A 19 7.95 -39.73 21.59
C LEU A 19 8.15 -40.74 20.44
N CYS A 20 8.62 -41.96 20.71
CA CYS A 20 8.83 -42.99 19.70
C CYS A 20 7.69 -44.02 19.58
N ALA A 21 6.64 -43.93 20.40
CA ALA A 21 5.54 -44.92 20.42
C ALA A 21 4.29 -44.51 19.62
N CYS A 22 4.27 -43.36 18.94
CA CYS A 22 3.11 -42.88 18.18
C CYS A 22 3.23 -43.05 16.64
N ILE A 23 4.25 -43.76 16.14
CA ILE A 23 4.42 -44.01 14.70
C ILE A 23 4.40 -45.52 14.46
N SER A 24 3.23 -46.14 14.57
CA SER A 24 3.01 -47.48 14.01
C SER A 24 1.53 -47.84 13.89
N LEU A 25 1.10 -47.93 12.61
CA LEU A 25 0.08 -48.80 11.99
C LEU A 25 -1.39 -48.30 11.89
N PRO A 26 -2.18 -48.76 10.89
CA PRO A 26 -1.85 -49.64 9.75
C PRO A 26 -2.27 -49.12 8.36
N PHE A 27 -1.47 -49.48 7.36
CA PHE A 27 -1.95 -49.75 6.00
C PHE A 27 -2.79 -51.04 6.04
N LEU A 28 -4.08 -50.99 5.66
CA LEU A 28 -4.75 -52.08 4.96
C LEU A 28 -6.10 -51.63 4.34
N ASN A 29 -6.24 -51.88 3.04
CA ASN A 29 -7.46 -52.19 2.28
C ASN A 29 -8.69 -51.26 2.37
N ILE A 30 -8.84 -50.39 1.36
CA ILE A 30 -10.11 -50.24 0.62
C ILE A 30 -9.80 -50.16 -0.88
N ALA A 31 -9.80 -51.32 -1.54
CA ALA A 31 -10.08 -51.42 -2.96
C ALA A 31 -11.58 -51.73 -3.13
N GLN A 32 -12.17 -51.21 -4.20
CA GLN A 32 -13.52 -51.46 -4.70
C GLN A 32 -14.68 -50.78 -3.95
N LYS A 33 -15.00 -49.56 -4.39
CA LYS A 33 -16.36 -49.18 -4.81
C LYS A 33 -16.27 -48.07 -5.84
N GLY A 34 -16.32 -48.46 -7.11
CA GLY A 34 -16.56 -47.53 -8.20
C GLY A 34 -17.97 -46.97 -8.05
N LEU A 35 -18.08 -45.66 -7.87
CA LEU A 35 -19.31 -44.92 -8.08
C LEU A 35 -19.01 -43.83 -9.11
N LEU A 36 -19.72 -43.92 -10.23
CA LEU A 36 -19.79 -42.94 -11.30
C LEU A 36 -20.13 -41.56 -10.74
N LEU A 37 -19.17 -40.64 -10.78
CA LEU A 37 -19.44 -39.20 -10.79
C LEU A 37 -19.02 -38.66 -12.14
N SER A 38 -20.02 -38.45 -12.98
CA SER A 38 -19.95 -37.72 -14.24
C SER A 38 -19.35 -36.34 -13.99
N SER A 39 -18.22 -36.05 -14.63
CA SER A 39 -17.65 -34.71 -14.71
C SER A 39 -18.59 -33.81 -15.51
N VAL A 40 -19.38 -32.99 -14.83
CA VAL A 40 -20.04 -31.85 -15.45
C VAL A 40 -18.97 -30.78 -15.62
N GLN A 41 -18.42 -30.67 -16.83
CA GLN A 41 -17.60 -29.51 -17.20
C GLN A 41 -18.51 -28.27 -17.21
N PRO A 42 -18.12 -27.16 -16.55
CA PRO A 42 -18.82 -25.90 -16.73
C PRO A 42 -18.67 -25.43 -18.19
N PRO A 43 -19.69 -24.74 -18.75
CA PRO A 43 -19.66 -24.30 -20.13
C PRO A 43 -18.48 -23.34 -20.35
N GLN A 44 -17.59 -23.71 -21.27
CA GLN A 44 -16.58 -22.83 -21.82
C GLN A 44 -17.29 -21.64 -22.50
N PRO A 45 -16.97 -20.38 -22.16
CA PRO A 45 -17.49 -19.25 -22.91
C PRO A 45 -16.93 -19.31 -24.33
N HIS A 46 -17.84 -19.37 -25.32
CA HIS A 46 -17.50 -19.17 -26.73
C HIS A 46 -16.94 -17.76 -26.92
N TYR A 47 -15.62 -17.66 -26.98
CA TYR A 47 -14.93 -16.46 -27.44
C TYR A 47 -14.72 -16.61 -28.95
N GLU A 48 -15.47 -15.87 -29.76
CA GLU A 48 -15.16 -15.70 -31.17
C GLU A 48 -13.89 -14.84 -31.29
N PRO A 49 -12.79 -15.35 -31.86
CA PRO A 49 -11.64 -14.52 -32.15
C PRO A 49 -12.00 -13.57 -33.28
N LYS A 50 -12.17 -12.27 -32.96
CA LYS A 50 -12.10 -11.23 -33.98
C LYS A 50 -10.71 -11.34 -34.64
N ARG A 51 -10.72 -11.37 -35.98
CA ARG A 51 -9.52 -11.52 -36.84
C ARG A 51 -8.40 -10.61 -36.38
N ASN A 52 -7.35 -11.20 -35.79
CA ASN A 52 -6.07 -10.54 -35.59
C ASN A 52 -5.43 -10.32 -36.96
N ILE A 53 -5.36 -9.07 -37.40
CA ILE A 53 -4.38 -8.67 -38.41
C ILE A 53 -3.05 -8.60 -37.66
N SER A 54 -2.28 -9.68 -37.74
CA SER A 54 -0.88 -9.71 -37.33
C SER A 54 -0.07 -8.87 -38.31
N LEU A 55 0.08 -7.56 -38.03
CA LEU A 55 1.09 -6.75 -38.71
C LEU A 55 2.44 -7.00 -38.02
N GLN A 56 3.45 -7.31 -38.82
CA GLN A 56 4.83 -7.39 -38.34
C GLN A 56 5.27 -6.00 -37.83
N PRO A 57 6.12 -5.90 -36.80
CA PRO A 57 6.58 -4.62 -36.23
C PRO A 57 7.16 -3.63 -37.26
N SER A 58 7.67 -4.12 -38.40
CA SER A 58 8.16 -3.31 -39.51
C SER A 58 7.07 -2.61 -40.33
N GLU A 59 5.84 -3.13 -40.35
CA GLU A 59 4.74 -2.60 -41.16
C GLU A 59 3.96 -1.51 -40.41
N ALA A 60 3.90 -1.58 -39.08
CA ALA A 60 3.30 -0.54 -38.24
C ALA A 60 4.11 0.78 -38.30
N LEU A 61 5.44 0.68 -38.39
CA LEU A 61 6.34 1.83 -38.51
C LEU A 61 6.24 2.52 -39.88
N ALA A 62 6.06 1.73 -40.95
CA ALA A 62 5.85 2.27 -42.30
C ALA A 62 4.49 2.96 -42.46
N ALA A 63 3.44 2.44 -41.80
CA ALA A 63 2.11 3.06 -41.80
C ALA A 63 2.08 4.40 -41.05
N LEU A 64 2.83 4.52 -39.94
CA LEU A 64 2.97 5.77 -39.17
C LEU A 64 3.76 6.85 -39.93
N LEU A 65 4.80 6.47 -40.67
CA LEU A 65 5.63 7.41 -41.43
C LEU A 65 4.98 7.90 -42.75
N SER A 66 3.92 7.25 -43.21
CA SER A 66 3.19 7.61 -44.44
C SER A 66 2.07 8.65 -44.27
N ARG A 67 1.73 9.00 -43.02
CA ARG A 67 0.72 10.04 -42.70
C ARG A 67 1.41 11.33 -42.26
N GLY A 68 2.19 11.91 -43.19
CA GLY A 68 2.74 13.25 -43.04
C GLY A 68 1.79 14.29 -43.64
N GLY A 69 1.33 15.24 -42.81
CA GLY A 69 0.55 16.35 -43.33
C GLY A 69 -0.13 17.22 -42.29
N GLU A 70 0.51 17.57 -41.18
CA GLU A 70 0.14 18.75 -40.38
C GLU A 70 1.31 19.15 -39.48
N SER A 71 1.74 20.40 -39.59
CA SER A 71 2.86 20.98 -38.84
C SER A 71 2.45 21.23 -37.39
N VAL A 72 2.95 20.41 -36.46
CA VAL A 72 2.90 20.68 -35.02
C VAL A 72 4.02 21.67 -34.68
N PRO A 73 3.79 22.75 -33.91
CA PRO A 73 4.87 23.66 -33.51
C PRO A 73 5.87 22.93 -32.61
N ASP A 74 7.15 23.21 -32.81
CA ASP A 74 8.28 22.75 -31.99
C ASP A 74 8.00 22.98 -30.50
N LEU A 75 7.67 21.90 -29.80
CA LEU A 75 7.48 21.84 -28.35
C LEU A 75 8.51 20.93 -27.67
N PHE A 76 9.55 20.52 -28.40
CA PHE A 76 10.69 19.80 -27.84
C PHE A 76 11.87 20.75 -27.68
N SER A 77 12.17 21.06 -26.41
CA SER A 77 13.39 21.72 -25.98
C SER A 77 14.61 21.00 -26.58
N THR A 78 15.50 21.74 -27.23
CA THR A 78 16.74 21.25 -27.86
C THR A 78 17.83 20.85 -26.86
N THR A 79 17.47 20.65 -25.59
CA THR A 79 18.43 20.25 -24.56
C THR A 79 18.92 18.84 -24.85
N THR A 80 20.22 18.70 -25.06
CA THR A 80 20.82 17.39 -25.26
C THR A 80 20.68 16.55 -23.99
N PRO A 81 20.59 15.22 -24.07
CA PRO A 81 20.52 14.35 -22.89
C PRO A 81 21.64 14.63 -21.88
N SER A 82 22.82 15.07 -22.35
CA SER A 82 23.96 15.43 -21.48
C SER A 82 23.73 16.72 -20.69
N GLU A 83 23.04 17.71 -21.27
CA GLU A 83 22.71 18.97 -20.62
C GLU A 83 21.54 18.80 -19.64
N ALA A 84 20.57 17.94 -19.94
CA ALA A 84 19.51 17.56 -19.01
C ALA A 84 20.07 16.82 -17.78
N VAL A 85 21.05 15.93 -17.97
CA VAL A 85 21.75 15.24 -16.88
C VAL A 85 22.61 16.22 -16.08
N ALA A 86 23.35 17.12 -16.72
CA ALA A 86 24.17 18.13 -16.04
C ALA A 86 23.33 19.15 -15.26
N ALA A 87 22.17 19.57 -15.79
CA ALA A 87 21.21 20.41 -15.09
C ALA A 87 20.61 19.69 -13.88
N ALA A 88 20.24 18.41 -14.01
CA ALA A 88 19.74 17.61 -12.89
C ALA A 88 20.79 17.40 -11.78
N ILE A 89 22.08 17.26 -12.13
CA ILE A 89 23.18 17.19 -11.15
C ILE A 89 23.34 18.53 -10.42
N LYS A 90 23.32 19.65 -11.15
CA LYS A 90 23.47 20.99 -10.56
C LYS A 90 22.27 21.38 -9.67
N ASP A 91 21.07 20.94 -10.03
CA ASP A 91 19.87 21.13 -9.21
C ASP A 91 19.92 20.27 -7.93
N SER A 92 20.49 19.06 -8.02
CA SER A 92 20.67 18.18 -6.85
C SER A 92 21.59 18.76 -5.77
N GLU A 93 22.55 19.63 -6.14
CA GLU A 93 23.41 20.35 -5.20
C GLU A 93 22.69 21.52 -4.51
N HIS A 94 21.70 22.15 -5.18
CA HIS A 94 20.85 23.17 -4.57
C HIS A 94 19.80 22.53 -3.64
N PHE A 95 19.30 21.36 -4.00
CA PHE A 95 18.42 20.56 -3.16
C PHE A 95 19.15 19.87 -2.00
N ALA A 96 20.48 19.69 -2.05
CA ALA A 96 21.29 19.17 -0.96
C ALA A 96 21.21 19.99 0.34
N GLN A 97 20.89 21.29 0.24
CA GLN A 97 20.74 22.16 1.41
C GLN A 97 19.37 22.06 2.09
N LEU A 98 18.39 21.38 1.48
CA LEU A 98 17.06 21.13 2.04
C LEU A 98 16.86 19.70 2.52
N TRP A 99 17.95 18.94 2.70
CA TRP A 99 17.85 17.60 3.25
C TRP A 99 17.39 17.71 4.71
N TRP A 100 16.33 16.97 5.02
CA TRP A 100 16.04 16.61 6.39
C TRP A 100 17.28 15.96 6.99
N THR A 101 17.85 16.57 8.02
CA THR A 101 18.69 15.82 8.96
C THR A 101 17.82 14.66 9.45
N PRO A 102 18.18 13.40 9.18
CA PRO A 102 17.35 12.27 9.57
C PRO A 102 17.00 12.40 11.05
N PRO A 103 15.70 12.34 11.41
CA PRO A 103 15.31 12.47 12.80
C PRO A 103 15.94 11.30 13.56
N LYS A 104 16.46 11.60 14.75
CA LYS A 104 17.10 10.57 15.58
C LYS A 104 16.06 9.94 16.48
N LEU A 105 16.10 8.62 16.59
CA LEU A 105 15.31 7.92 17.61
C LEU A 105 15.66 8.47 18.99
N CYS A 106 14.64 8.60 19.82
CA CYS A 106 14.83 8.94 21.22
C CYS A 106 15.69 7.88 21.92
N LEU A 107 16.54 8.32 22.86
CA LEU A 107 17.30 7.39 23.70
C LEU A 107 16.32 6.52 24.50
N ALA A 108 16.63 5.24 24.68
CA ALA A 108 15.76 4.32 25.43
C ALA A 108 15.39 4.85 26.83
N SER A 109 16.24 5.70 27.43
CA SER A 109 15.98 6.35 28.73
C SER A 109 14.82 7.34 28.75
N SER A 110 14.39 7.89 27.60
CA SER A 110 13.26 8.85 27.55
C SER A 110 11.90 8.17 27.42
N ASN A 111 11.85 6.85 27.23
CA ASN A 111 10.62 6.06 27.34
C ASN A 111 10.85 4.90 28.33
N PRO A 112 10.81 5.17 29.66
CA PRO A 112 11.07 4.16 30.67
C PRO A 112 10.07 3.00 30.65
N SER A 113 8.92 3.16 30.00
CA SER A 113 7.90 2.10 29.88
C SER A 113 8.26 1.04 28.84
N GLY A 114 9.14 1.37 27.87
CA GLY A 114 9.41 0.54 26.70
C GLY A 114 8.20 0.28 25.79
N GLN A 115 7.04 0.86 26.10
CA GLN A 115 5.83 0.70 25.31
C GLN A 115 5.95 1.46 23.99
N PRO A 116 5.41 0.93 22.88
CA PRO A 116 5.32 1.67 21.64
C PRO A 116 4.64 3.02 21.85
N ALA A 117 5.14 4.07 21.20
CA ALA A 117 4.39 5.31 21.15
C ALA A 117 3.09 5.07 20.37
N GLN A 118 2.02 5.75 20.77
CA GLN A 118 0.74 5.67 20.07
C GLN A 118 0.86 6.07 18.59
N PHE A 119 1.71 7.05 18.32
CA PHE A 119 1.97 7.57 16.97
C PHE A 119 3.47 7.50 16.65
N PRO A 120 3.89 6.96 15.49
CA PRO A 120 5.31 6.73 15.20
C PRO A 120 6.19 7.98 15.20
N GLY A 121 5.64 9.17 14.92
CA GLY A 121 6.38 10.43 14.99
C GLY A 121 6.92 10.75 16.38
N ASN A 122 6.32 10.20 17.43
CA ASN A 122 6.73 10.36 18.83
C ASN A 122 7.93 9.47 19.23
N ASN A 123 8.38 8.56 18.37
CA ASN A 123 9.58 7.76 18.61
C ASN A 123 10.89 8.57 18.42
N PHE A 124 10.80 9.79 17.89
CA PHE A 124 11.95 10.62 17.51
C PHE A 124 12.13 11.81 18.45
N CYS A 125 13.38 12.29 18.56
CA CYS A 125 13.77 13.35 19.47
C CYS A 125 14.50 14.49 18.70
N PRO A 126 13.88 15.67 18.51
CA PRO A 126 12.48 15.98 18.88
C PRO A 126 11.47 15.17 18.04
N PRO A 127 10.20 15.06 18.49
CA PRO A 127 9.16 14.39 17.72
C PRO A 127 9.03 14.94 16.31
N VAL A 128 8.76 14.05 15.36
CA VAL A 128 8.50 14.41 13.97
C VAL A 128 7.08 14.94 13.86
N LYS A 129 6.94 16.27 13.83
CA LYS A 129 5.64 16.96 13.80
C LYS A 129 5.25 17.33 12.37
N ILE A 130 4.45 16.47 11.75
CA ILE A 130 3.98 16.67 10.38
C ILE A 130 2.54 17.19 10.44
N GLU A 131 2.41 18.51 10.28
CA GLU A 131 1.11 19.18 10.36
C GLU A 131 0.16 18.78 9.24
N TYR A 132 0.68 18.35 8.07
CA TYR A 132 -0.17 18.03 6.91
C TYR A 132 -1.30 17.04 7.24
N PHE A 133 -1.00 15.91 7.88
CA PHE A 133 -2.04 14.93 8.21
C PHE A 133 -3.06 15.48 9.20
N LYS A 134 -2.61 16.29 10.16
CA LYS A 134 -3.48 16.94 11.15
C LYS A 134 -4.38 17.99 10.49
N ASP A 135 -3.81 18.88 9.68
CA ASP A 135 -4.54 19.89 8.91
C ASP A 135 -5.57 19.25 7.96
N HIS A 136 -5.14 18.22 7.22
CA HIS A 136 -5.98 17.48 6.30
C HIS A 136 -7.11 16.78 7.05
N THR A 137 -6.80 16.12 8.18
CA THR A 137 -7.82 15.50 9.02
C THR A 137 -8.84 16.52 9.53
N ASN A 138 -8.38 17.61 10.15
CA ASN A 138 -9.24 18.65 10.71
C ASN A 138 -10.15 19.26 9.63
N ARG A 139 -9.64 19.43 8.40
CA ARG A 139 -10.40 20.00 7.30
C ARG A 139 -11.49 19.07 6.75
N PHE A 140 -11.22 17.78 6.64
CA PHE A 140 -12.10 16.85 5.92
C PHE A 140 -12.99 15.98 6.83
N SER A 141 -12.56 15.71 8.05
CA SER A 141 -13.30 14.81 8.95
C SER A 141 -14.09 15.55 10.04
N ASN A 142 -13.90 16.87 10.19
CA ASN A 142 -14.32 17.64 11.38
C ASN A 142 -13.83 17.03 12.72
N ALA A 143 -12.95 16.03 12.69
CA ALA A 143 -12.48 15.37 13.89
C ALA A 143 -11.46 16.27 14.58
N ASN A 144 -11.66 16.50 15.88
CA ASN A 144 -10.63 17.10 16.72
C ASN A 144 -9.58 16.02 17.02
N VAL A 145 -8.58 15.87 16.15
CA VAL A 145 -7.45 14.99 16.45
C VAL A 145 -6.66 15.51 17.63
N SER A 146 -6.06 14.59 18.40
CA SER A 146 -5.27 14.94 19.57
C SER A 146 -4.07 15.81 19.20
N GLU A 147 -3.59 16.62 20.14
CA GLU A 147 -2.43 17.49 19.90
C GLU A 147 -1.15 16.72 19.57
N ASP A 148 -1.09 15.45 19.97
CA ASP A 148 0.04 14.54 19.76
C ASP A 148 -0.08 13.63 18.54
N TYR A 149 -1.05 13.87 17.65
CA TYR A 149 -1.28 13.15 16.40
C TYR A 149 -0.13 13.36 15.39
N TRP A 150 1.02 12.76 15.70
CA TRP A 150 2.27 12.92 14.98
C TRP A 150 2.61 11.66 14.19
N MET A 151 2.19 11.64 12.94
CA MET A 151 2.46 10.57 11.97
C MET A 151 3.72 10.88 11.15
N LEU A 152 4.33 9.85 10.57
CA LEU A 152 5.45 10.00 9.65
C LEU A 152 4.94 10.16 8.21
N ASP A 153 5.65 10.89 7.36
CA ASP A 153 5.35 10.98 5.93
C ASP A 153 6.53 10.49 5.09
N ALA A 154 6.34 10.41 3.78
CA ALA A 154 7.32 9.80 2.89
C ALA A 154 8.69 10.52 2.95
N PRO A 155 8.79 11.85 2.93
CA PRO A 155 10.07 12.54 3.11
C PRO A 155 10.81 12.19 4.42
N ALA A 156 10.10 12.17 5.55
CA ALA A 156 10.71 11.83 6.84
C ALA A 156 11.22 10.37 6.84
N LEU A 157 10.41 9.45 6.34
CA LEU A 157 10.75 8.02 6.25
C LEU A 157 11.93 7.78 5.30
N MET A 158 11.97 8.44 4.15
CA MET A 158 13.09 8.33 3.22
C MET A 158 14.38 8.89 3.81
N ALA A 159 14.31 9.98 4.58
CA ALA A 159 15.47 10.49 5.32
C ALA A 159 15.96 9.48 6.37
N ILE A 160 15.06 8.86 7.13
CA ILE A 160 15.37 7.81 8.11
C ILE A 160 16.05 6.62 7.41
N PHE A 161 15.48 6.11 6.32
CA PHE A 161 16.01 4.94 5.61
C PHE A 161 17.36 5.20 4.96
N SER A 162 17.63 6.45 4.55
CA SER A 162 18.93 6.86 4.00
C SER A 162 20.09 6.71 4.99
N ALA A 163 19.82 6.55 6.29
CA ALA A 163 20.84 6.22 7.28
C ALA A 163 21.41 4.79 7.13
N ARG A 164 20.66 3.89 6.48
CA ARG A 164 21.05 2.49 6.26
C ARG A 164 21.19 2.12 4.79
N LEU A 165 20.40 2.74 3.93
CA LEU A 165 20.30 2.42 2.52
C LEU A 165 20.80 3.56 1.65
N SER A 166 21.23 3.23 0.44
CA SER A 166 21.33 4.19 -0.66
C SER A 166 20.01 4.15 -1.43
N PRO A 167 19.09 5.12 -1.23
CA PRO A 167 17.81 5.13 -1.93
C PRO A 167 18.04 5.18 -3.44
N SER A 168 17.28 4.37 -4.19
CA SER A 168 17.26 4.42 -5.66
C SER A 168 16.78 5.78 -6.17
N ARG A 169 16.03 6.49 -5.31
CA ARG A 169 15.22 7.69 -5.51
C ARG A 169 14.03 7.49 -6.44
N TRP A 170 13.63 6.25 -6.71
CA TRP A 170 12.47 5.92 -7.53
C TRP A 170 11.20 5.93 -6.70
N LEU A 171 10.16 6.61 -7.20
CA LEU A 171 8.82 6.51 -6.67
C LEU A 171 7.79 6.24 -7.78
N VAL A 172 6.70 5.58 -7.40
CA VAL A 172 5.50 5.42 -8.22
C VAL A 172 4.36 6.07 -7.49
N ASN A 173 3.66 6.96 -8.17
CA ASN A 173 2.49 7.64 -7.66
C ASN A 173 1.28 7.25 -8.51
N MET A 174 0.31 6.54 -7.92
CA MET A 174 -0.92 6.20 -8.61
C MET A 174 -2.09 6.98 -8.02
N GLY A 175 -2.62 7.90 -8.82
CA GLY A 175 -3.75 8.77 -8.57
C GLY A 175 -3.50 9.90 -7.56
N SER A 176 -4.60 10.44 -7.01
CA SER A 176 -4.71 11.75 -6.36
C SER A 176 -4.41 12.93 -7.29
N THR A 177 -5.47 13.68 -7.64
CA THR A 177 -5.28 14.90 -8.43
C THR A 177 -4.45 15.91 -7.62
N ALA A 178 -3.42 16.47 -8.25
CA ALA A 178 -2.41 17.32 -7.61
C ALA A 178 -2.92 18.68 -7.05
N HIS A 179 -4.25 18.88 -7.02
CA HIS A 179 -4.90 20.15 -6.69
C HIS A 179 -5.78 20.11 -5.44
N VAL A 180 -6.11 18.93 -4.89
CA VAL A 180 -7.18 18.82 -3.89
C VAL A 180 -6.77 19.33 -2.52
N LEU A 181 -5.64 18.86 -1.98
CA LEU A 181 -4.83 19.38 -0.87
C LEU A 181 -3.76 18.37 -0.50
N GLY A 182 -2.51 18.74 -0.71
CA GLY A 182 -1.37 17.92 -0.32
C GLY A 182 -0.30 18.73 0.37
N GLN A 183 0.87 18.11 0.44
CA GLN A 183 2.04 18.73 0.99
C GLN A 183 2.82 19.40 -0.15
N THR A 184 3.06 20.70 -0.03
CA THR A 184 3.92 21.39 -0.99
C THR A 184 5.38 20.97 -0.82
N ALA A 185 6.22 21.33 -1.79
CA ALA A 185 7.68 21.24 -1.68
C ALA A 185 8.24 21.90 -0.40
N LYS A 186 7.54 22.93 0.12
CA LYS A 186 7.91 23.66 1.34
C LYS A 186 7.32 23.09 2.61
N ARG A 187 6.72 21.89 2.56
CA ARG A 187 6.12 21.20 3.72
C ARG A 187 4.92 21.93 4.34
N THR A 188 4.30 22.83 3.58
CA THR A 188 3.06 23.49 3.98
C THR A 188 1.87 22.81 3.29
N THR A 189 0.72 22.84 3.93
CA THR A 189 -0.55 22.41 3.34
C THR A 189 -0.88 23.31 2.14
N GLY A 190 -1.17 22.74 0.97
CA GLY A 190 -1.43 23.48 -0.27
C GLY A 190 -1.70 22.57 -1.47
N GLY A 191 -1.52 23.07 -2.69
CA GLY A 191 -1.65 22.24 -3.90
C GLY A 191 -0.49 21.24 -4.03
N GLY A 192 -0.80 19.96 -3.98
CA GLY A 192 0.13 18.85 -4.16
C GLY A 192 -0.44 17.54 -3.61
N ASP A 193 0.46 16.61 -3.30
CA ASP A 193 0.18 15.30 -2.69
C ASP A 193 1.34 14.86 -1.76
N ILE A 194 1.31 13.65 -1.21
CA ILE A 194 2.39 13.12 -0.35
C ILE A 194 3.69 12.79 -1.09
N CYS A 195 3.65 12.70 -2.43
CA CYS A 195 4.80 12.45 -3.31
C CYS A 195 5.52 13.76 -3.70
N THR A 196 4.80 14.89 -3.70
CA THR A 196 5.26 16.22 -4.14
C THR A 196 6.56 16.69 -3.46
N PRO A 197 6.75 16.52 -2.14
CA PRO A 197 8.02 16.87 -1.52
C PRO A 197 9.15 15.90 -1.91
N LEU A 198 8.88 14.63 -2.23
CA LEU A 198 9.92 13.70 -2.69
C LEU A 198 10.49 14.12 -4.05
N TYR A 199 9.65 14.59 -4.98
CA TYR A 199 10.15 15.17 -6.24
C TYR A 199 11.07 16.37 -6.00
N SER A 200 10.74 17.19 -5.00
CA SER A 200 11.60 18.30 -4.56
C SER A 200 12.86 17.83 -3.83
N MET A 201 12.94 16.57 -3.40
CA MET A 201 14.16 15.94 -2.88
C MET A 201 14.98 15.27 -4.00
N GLY A 202 14.60 15.49 -5.27
CA GLY A 202 15.29 14.94 -6.44
C GLY A 202 14.91 13.50 -6.75
N TYR A 203 13.76 13.02 -6.26
CA TYR A 203 13.21 11.74 -6.71
C TYR A 203 12.80 11.83 -8.18
N HIS A 204 12.98 10.71 -8.87
CA HIS A 204 12.34 10.44 -10.15
C HIS A 204 11.17 9.49 -9.94
N GLY A 205 10.17 9.60 -10.80
CA GLY A 205 9.02 8.74 -10.70
C GLY A 205 8.05 8.92 -11.85
N VAL A 206 7.05 8.04 -11.85
CA VAL A 206 5.92 8.08 -12.75
C VAL A 206 4.65 8.35 -11.94
N ASN A 207 3.84 9.29 -12.42
CA ASN A 207 2.54 9.64 -11.88
C ASN A 207 1.48 9.09 -12.83
N PHE A 208 0.77 8.06 -12.39
CA PHE A 208 -0.41 7.54 -13.08
C PHE A 208 -1.64 8.27 -12.58
N ASP A 209 -2.50 8.75 -13.47
CA ASP A 209 -3.71 9.47 -13.05
C ASP A 209 -4.85 9.27 -14.06
N VAL A 210 -6.04 9.72 -13.68
CA VAL A 210 -7.26 9.58 -14.48
C VAL A 210 -7.31 10.60 -15.63
N PRO A 211 -7.77 10.19 -16.82
CA PRO A 211 -7.82 11.06 -18.01
C PRO A 211 -8.48 12.44 -17.86
N PRO A 212 -9.56 12.64 -17.04
CA PRO A 212 -10.26 13.93 -16.99
C PRO A 212 -9.41 15.13 -16.58
N HIS A 213 -8.31 14.92 -15.85
CA HIS A 213 -7.44 15.99 -15.33
C HIS A 213 -6.07 16.06 -16.01
N ARG A 214 -5.90 15.37 -17.14
CA ARG A 214 -4.60 15.20 -17.82
C ARG A 214 -3.78 16.49 -17.95
N SER A 215 -4.38 17.57 -18.48
CA SER A 215 -3.68 18.82 -18.74
C SER A 215 -3.22 19.51 -17.45
N GLU A 216 -4.05 19.48 -16.41
CA GLU A 216 -3.78 20.04 -15.10
C GLU A 216 -2.60 19.33 -14.43
N ILE A 217 -2.63 17.99 -14.45
CA ILE A 217 -1.59 17.14 -13.84
C ILE A 217 -0.26 17.29 -14.56
N ILE A 218 -0.25 17.26 -15.90
CA ILE A 218 0.95 17.53 -16.70
C ILE A 218 1.50 18.92 -16.35
N SER A 219 0.62 19.94 -16.26
CA SER A 219 1.05 21.30 -15.92
C SER A 219 1.59 21.41 -14.49
N PHE A 220 1.07 20.63 -13.55
CA PHE A 220 1.53 20.58 -12.17
C PHE A 220 2.94 19.97 -12.06
N TYR A 221 3.15 18.81 -12.69
CA TYR A 221 4.38 18.02 -12.58
C TYR A 221 5.53 18.53 -13.45
N LYS A 222 5.28 19.37 -14.48
CA LYS A 222 6.32 19.95 -15.34
C LYS A 222 7.44 20.69 -14.61
N ARG A 223 7.22 21.07 -13.35
CA ARG A 223 8.21 21.75 -12.49
C ARG A 223 9.35 20.82 -12.05
N TRP A 224 9.17 19.51 -12.16
CA TRP A 224 10.18 18.50 -11.86
C TRP A 224 10.51 17.71 -13.13
N PRO A 225 11.67 17.96 -13.78
CA PRO A 225 12.03 17.30 -15.04
C PRO A 225 12.07 15.77 -14.98
N ARG A 226 12.12 15.19 -13.77
CA ARG A 226 12.18 13.75 -13.50
C ARG A 226 10.84 13.14 -13.05
N ALA A 227 9.76 13.93 -13.04
CA ALA A 227 8.41 13.47 -12.78
C ALA A 227 7.69 13.19 -14.11
N ILE A 228 7.63 11.92 -14.50
CA ILE A 228 6.89 11.48 -15.69
C ILE A 228 5.40 11.45 -15.35
N VAL A 229 4.55 11.81 -16.30
CA VAL A 229 3.08 11.73 -16.15
C VAL A 229 2.52 10.79 -17.20
N ASP A 230 1.81 9.76 -16.75
CA ASP A 230 1.05 8.81 -17.56
C ASP A 230 -0.43 8.92 -17.18
N ALA A 231 -1.14 9.78 -17.90
CA ALA A 231 -2.55 10.12 -17.64
C ALA A 231 -3.48 9.48 -18.67
N ASP A 232 -3.09 8.35 -19.27
CA ASP A 232 -3.92 7.60 -20.23
C ASP A 232 -4.97 6.72 -19.52
N GLY A 233 -4.90 6.62 -18.18
CA GLY A 233 -5.55 5.56 -17.43
C GLY A 233 -4.86 4.22 -17.66
N THR A 234 -4.89 3.35 -16.66
CA THR A 234 -4.20 2.06 -16.71
C THR A 234 -5.05 1.04 -16.00
N PRO A 235 -5.69 0.07 -16.67
CA PRO A 235 -6.32 -1.05 -15.99
C PRO A 235 -5.35 -1.81 -15.10
N ALA A 236 -5.83 -2.40 -14.00
CA ALA A 236 -4.97 -3.08 -13.02
C ALA A 236 -4.05 -4.13 -13.66
N HIS A 237 -4.59 -5.00 -14.52
CA HIS A 237 -3.82 -6.07 -15.19
C HIS A 237 -2.76 -5.56 -16.18
N GLU A 238 -2.77 -4.28 -16.54
CA GLU A 238 -1.77 -3.66 -17.42
C GLU A 238 -0.71 -2.86 -16.65
N ILE A 239 -0.88 -2.66 -15.33
CA ILE A 239 -0.01 -1.77 -14.57
C ILE A 239 1.45 -2.21 -14.61
N VAL A 240 1.72 -3.50 -14.51
CA VAL A 240 3.07 -4.06 -14.52
C VAL A 240 3.78 -3.75 -15.83
N ALA A 241 3.09 -3.91 -16.97
CA ALA A 241 3.64 -3.60 -18.29
C ALA A 241 3.97 -2.10 -18.41
N LYS A 242 3.12 -1.23 -17.84
CA LYS A 242 3.40 0.22 -17.81
C LYS A 242 4.58 0.58 -16.92
N LEU A 243 4.69 -0.02 -15.73
CA LEU A 243 5.84 0.19 -14.85
C LEU A 243 7.15 -0.21 -15.54
N GLN A 244 7.14 -1.35 -16.24
CA GLN A 244 8.28 -1.81 -17.04
C GLN A 244 8.59 -0.87 -18.20
N HIS A 245 7.57 -0.38 -18.91
CA HIS A 245 7.73 0.57 -20.00
C HIS A 245 8.43 1.87 -19.54
N HIS A 246 8.07 2.37 -18.36
CA HIS A 246 8.69 3.56 -17.75
C HIS A 246 10.03 3.28 -17.06
N GLY A 247 10.53 2.04 -17.11
CA GLY A 247 11.81 1.66 -16.51
C GLY A 247 11.82 1.70 -14.98
N VAL A 248 10.66 1.53 -14.33
CA VAL A 248 10.56 1.52 -12.87
C VAL A 248 11.28 0.28 -12.34
N PRO A 249 12.27 0.43 -11.44
CA PRO A 249 13.01 -0.71 -10.90
C PRO A 249 12.14 -1.52 -9.94
N LEU A 250 12.44 -2.82 -9.84
CA LEU A 250 11.76 -3.70 -8.89
C LEU A 250 11.95 -3.23 -7.45
N ASP A 251 13.10 -2.67 -7.11
CA ASP A 251 13.46 -2.20 -5.77
C ASP A 251 13.29 -0.69 -5.57
N LEU A 252 12.21 -0.11 -6.11
CA LEU A 252 11.85 1.30 -5.89
C LEU A 252 11.76 1.66 -4.40
N ASP A 253 11.79 2.95 -4.10
CA ASP A 253 11.79 3.41 -2.71
C ASP A 253 10.38 3.64 -2.16
N PHE A 254 9.50 4.23 -2.98
CA PHE A 254 8.15 4.58 -2.53
C PHE A 254 7.08 4.22 -3.57
N LEU A 255 6.04 3.51 -3.13
CA LEU A 255 4.86 3.19 -3.91
C LEU A 255 3.64 3.82 -3.24
N LYS A 256 2.95 4.71 -3.93
CA LYS A 256 1.64 5.23 -3.53
C LYS A 256 0.56 4.69 -4.46
N ILE A 257 -0.53 4.17 -3.88
CA ILE A 257 -1.72 3.75 -4.63
C ILE A 257 -2.97 4.38 -4.01
N ASP A 258 -3.67 5.19 -4.79
CA ASP A 258 -4.81 6.03 -4.42
C ASP A 258 -5.58 6.35 -5.71
N ILE A 259 -6.30 5.35 -6.20
CA ILE A 259 -6.88 5.33 -7.55
C ILE A 259 -8.42 5.26 -7.49
N ASP A 260 -8.96 5.67 -6.35
CA ASP A 260 -10.39 5.83 -6.08
C ASP A 260 -11.26 4.60 -6.41
N SER A 261 -10.81 3.35 -6.18
CA SER A 261 -11.69 2.15 -6.08
C SER A 261 -11.02 0.77 -6.13
N LEU A 262 -9.78 0.63 -6.58
CA LEU A 262 -9.20 -0.68 -6.93
C LEU A 262 -7.82 -0.92 -6.30
N GLU A 263 -7.51 -0.23 -5.21
CA GLU A 263 -6.15 -0.12 -4.67
C GLU A 263 -5.51 -1.50 -4.42
N CYS A 264 -6.24 -2.43 -3.77
CA CYS A 264 -5.73 -3.78 -3.51
C CYS A 264 -5.55 -4.64 -4.76
N VAL A 265 -6.28 -4.39 -5.86
CA VAL A 265 -6.08 -5.14 -7.12
C VAL A 265 -4.74 -4.75 -7.73
N TYR A 266 -4.44 -3.44 -7.80
CA TYR A 266 -3.15 -2.97 -8.31
C TYR A 266 -2.01 -3.40 -7.40
N LEU A 267 -2.22 -3.36 -6.09
CA LEU A 267 -1.24 -3.86 -5.13
C LEU A 267 -0.91 -5.34 -5.40
N GLN A 268 -1.91 -6.20 -5.60
CA GLN A 268 -1.69 -7.61 -5.90
C GLN A 268 -0.86 -7.80 -7.18
N GLU A 269 -1.22 -7.14 -8.27
CA GLU A 269 -0.51 -7.22 -9.56
C GLU A 269 0.96 -6.79 -9.40
N ILE A 270 1.20 -5.68 -8.70
CA ILE A 270 2.56 -5.13 -8.46
C ILE A 270 3.39 -6.09 -7.60
N MET A 271 2.84 -6.59 -6.49
CA MET A 271 3.57 -7.49 -5.60
C MET A 271 3.85 -8.85 -6.26
N GLN A 272 2.91 -9.40 -7.02
CA GLN A 272 3.08 -10.67 -7.76
C GLN A 272 4.14 -10.55 -8.87
N ALA A 273 4.30 -9.38 -9.48
CA ALA A 273 5.36 -9.10 -10.44
C ALA A 273 6.76 -8.98 -9.81
N GLY A 274 6.86 -9.04 -8.48
CA GLY A 274 8.13 -9.05 -7.76
C GLY A 274 8.68 -7.67 -7.42
N TYR A 275 7.87 -6.62 -7.53
CA TYR A 275 8.23 -5.30 -6.99
C TYR A 275 8.36 -5.36 -5.47
N LYS A 276 9.35 -4.65 -4.94
CA LYS A 276 9.75 -4.60 -3.54
C LYS A 276 9.97 -3.14 -3.10
N PRO A 277 8.92 -2.30 -3.11
CA PRO A 277 9.02 -0.93 -2.60
C PRO A 277 9.53 -0.90 -1.16
N LYS A 278 10.35 0.08 -0.77
CA LYS A 278 10.80 0.18 0.63
C LYS A 278 9.65 0.61 1.55
N LEU A 279 8.76 1.43 1.00
CA LEU A 279 7.60 2.00 1.66
C LEU A 279 6.39 2.01 0.72
N ILE A 280 5.23 1.65 1.25
CA ILE A 280 3.95 1.66 0.54
C ILE A 280 2.98 2.56 1.29
N SER A 281 2.34 3.49 0.58
CA SER A 281 1.15 4.21 1.03
C SER A 281 -0.03 3.76 0.19
N LEU A 282 -1.13 3.39 0.83
CA LEU A 282 -2.28 2.80 0.19
C LEU A 282 -3.55 3.46 0.69
N GLU A 283 -4.31 4.11 -0.19
CA GLU A 283 -5.63 4.60 0.16
C GLU A 283 -6.58 3.41 0.36
N LEU A 284 -7.30 3.40 1.47
CA LEU A 284 -8.12 2.29 1.91
C LEU A 284 -9.49 2.77 2.32
N ASN A 285 -10.46 1.87 2.33
CA ASN A 285 -11.80 2.18 2.77
C ASN A 285 -11.85 2.27 4.31
N PRO A 286 -12.01 3.47 4.91
CA PRO A 286 -11.95 3.64 6.35
C PRO A 286 -13.24 3.19 7.04
N ALA A 287 -14.26 2.72 6.32
CA ALA A 287 -15.50 2.21 6.89
C ALA A 287 -15.45 0.69 7.18
N MET A 288 -14.42 -0.01 6.71
CA MET A 288 -14.26 -1.45 6.88
C MET A 288 -13.19 -1.73 7.96
N PRO A 289 -13.57 -1.82 9.25
CA PRO A 289 -12.61 -2.01 10.33
C PRO A 289 -11.96 -3.40 10.29
N PRO A 290 -10.73 -3.56 10.78
CA PRO A 290 -10.16 -4.87 11.07
C PRO A 290 -11.06 -5.69 12.03
N PRO A 291 -11.10 -7.03 11.90
CA PRO A 291 -10.36 -7.86 10.94
C PRO A 291 -11.16 -8.15 9.65
N VAL A 292 -12.05 -7.24 9.22
CA VAL A 292 -12.84 -7.45 8.01
C VAL A 292 -11.96 -7.39 6.78
N GLU A 293 -11.85 -8.48 6.04
CA GLU A 293 -11.21 -8.55 4.74
C GLU A 293 -12.23 -8.27 3.63
N TRP A 294 -12.02 -7.18 2.90
CA TRP A 294 -12.88 -6.77 1.80
C TRP A 294 -12.04 -6.09 0.71
N MET A 295 -12.35 -6.35 -0.56
CA MET A 295 -11.82 -5.60 -1.69
C MET A 295 -12.82 -5.59 -2.82
N ARG A 296 -12.88 -4.48 -3.54
CA ARG A 296 -13.53 -4.37 -4.83
C ARG A 296 -12.61 -4.93 -5.91
N ILE A 297 -13.13 -5.83 -6.74
CA ILE A 297 -12.36 -6.51 -7.79
C ILE A 297 -12.59 -5.96 -9.21
N ASN A 298 -13.65 -5.18 -9.41
CA ASN A 298 -13.93 -4.53 -10.69
C ASN A 298 -14.79 -3.27 -10.51
N MET A 299 -14.75 -2.37 -11.50
CA MET A 299 -15.57 -1.17 -11.51
C MET A 299 -17.03 -1.43 -11.93
N SER A 300 -17.31 -2.58 -12.53
CA SER A 300 -18.65 -2.96 -12.99
C SER A 300 -19.57 -3.39 -11.83
N GLY A 301 -20.89 -3.29 -12.03
CA GLY A 301 -21.88 -3.81 -11.09
C GLY A 301 -22.23 -2.88 -9.92
N LYS A 302 -23.00 -3.39 -8.94
CA LYS A 302 -23.61 -2.59 -7.87
C LYS A 302 -22.71 -2.43 -6.64
N CYS A 303 -21.39 -2.52 -6.83
CA CYS A 303 -20.45 -2.33 -5.75
C CYS A 303 -20.38 -0.86 -5.37
N ASN A 304 -21.12 -0.49 -4.33
CA ASN A 304 -21.24 0.90 -3.89
C ASN A 304 -20.06 1.36 -3.02
N TRP A 305 -19.17 0.46 -2.63
CA TRP A 305 -18.03 0.76 -1.78
C TRP A 305 -16.76 0.71 -2.62
N PRO A 306 -15.93 1.77 -2.61
CA PRO A 306 -14.66 1.79 -3.32
C PRO A 306 -13.55 1.11 -2.50
N GLY A 307 -12.58 0.55 -3.20
CA GLY A 307 -11.27 0.17 -2.68
C GLY A 307 -11.21 -1.15 -1.96
N CYS A 308 -10.45 -1.20 -0.87
CA CYS A 308 -10.35 -2.37 0.00
C CYS A 308 -10.21 -1.99 1.47
N SER A 309 -10.45 -2.96 2.36
CA SER A 309 -10.26 -2.77 3.80
C SER A 309 -8.79 -2.82 4.19
N LEU A 310 -8.46 -2.21 5.32
CA LEU A 310 -7.11 -2.27 5.88
C LEU A 310 -6.64 -3.71 6.13
N GLN A 311 -7.52 -4.58 6.65
CA GLN A 311 -7.15 -5.97 6.88
C GLN A 311 -6.83 -6.71 5.58
N MET A 312 -7.53 -6.41 4.48
CA MET A 312 -7.23 -7.02 3.19
C MET A 312 -5.83 -6.63 2.69
N ALA A 313 -5.46 -5.34 2.80
CA ALA A 313 -4.12 -4.88 2.46
C ALA A 313 -3.03 -5.54 3.31
N VAL A 314 -3.25 -5.66 4.62
CA VAL A 314 -2.35 -6.39 5.54
C VAL A 314 -2.18 -7.84 5.09
N SER A 315 -3.27 -8.52 4.72
CA SER A 315 -3.24 -9.92 4.28
C SER A 315 -2.54 -10.12 2.93
N ILE A 316 -2.67 -9.16 2.00
CA ILE A 316 -1.93 -9.15 0.74
C ILE A 316 -0.43 -8.96 0.98
N LEU A 317 -0.04 -8.05 1.86
CA LEU A 317 1.34 -7.62 2.03
C LEU A 317 2.18 -8.48 2.98
N ARG A 318 1.55 -9.15 3.96
CA ARG A 318 2.26 -9.98 4.94
C ARG A 318 3.12 -11.09 4.30
N PRO A 319 2.67 -11.84 3.29
CA PRO A 319 3.52 -12.83 2.60
C PRO A 319 4.76 -12.23 1.92
N TYR A 320 4.77 -10.93 1.67
CA TYR A 320 5.90 -10.21 1.05
C TYR A 320 6.80 -9.50 2.07
N HIS A 321 6.65 -9.78 3.36
CA HIS A 321 7.46 -9.21 4.45
C HIS A 321 7.33 -7.69 4.59
N TYR A 322 6.08 -7.24 4.65
CA TYR A 322 5.72 -5.86 4.98
C TYR A 322 4.87 -5.82 6.23
N THR A 323 5.08 -4.76 7.00
CA THR A 323 4.30 -4.51 8.21
C THR A 323 3.64 -3.14 8.15
N LEU A 324 2.34 -3.13 8.48
CA LEU A 324 1.60 -1.90 8.79
C LEU A 324 2.17 -1.26 10.06
N PHE A 325 2.47 0.03 10.03
CA PHE A 325 2.98 0.74 11.22
C PHE A 325 2.22 2.02 11.55
N GLN A 326 1.41 2.55 10.63
CA GLN A 326 0.48 3.65 10.88
C GLN A 326 -0.67 3.64 9.86
N TYR A 327 -1.77 4.29 10.23
CA TYR A 327 -2.97 4.42 9.40
C TYR A 327 -3.54 5.84 9.46
N PRO A 328 -2.82 6.89 9.03
CA PRO A 328 -3.37 8.25 9.04
C PRO A 328 -4.61 8.36 8.15
N MET A 329 -5.75 8.66 8.76
CA MET A 329 -7.04 8.80 8.07
C MET A 329 -7.52 7.54 7.36
N ASN A 330 -7.31 7.49 6.05
CA ASN A 330 -7.66 6.41 5.14
C ASN A 330 -6.42 5.83 4.45
N ASP A 331 -5.21 6.29 4.78
CA ASP A 331 -3.98 5.78 4.20
C ASP A 331 -3.32 4.73 5.09
N GLY A 332 -3.18 3.50 4.59
CA GLY A 332 -2.33 2.48 5.20
C GLY A 332 -0.87 2.64 4.79
N TRP A 333 0.01 2.77 5.77
CA TRP A 333 1.45 2.87 5.54
C TRP A 333 2.15 1.59 5.97
N PHE A 334 2.80 0.96 5.00
CA PHE A 334 3.50 -0.30 5.16
C PHE A 334 4.97 -0.13 4.83
N VAL A 335 5.82 -0.77 5.63
CA VAL A 335 7.26 -0.73 5.44
C VAL A 335 7.81 -2.15 5.33
N SER A 336 8.82 -2.33 4.50
CA SER A 336 9.54 -3.61 4.41
C SER A 336 10.14 -3.97 5.77
N ASP A 337 10.01 -5.24 6.18
CA ASP A 337 10.36 -5.69 7.52
C ASP A 337 11.84 -5.42 7.89
N GLY A 338 12.74 -5.41 6.89
CA GLY A 338 14.17 -5.12 7.08
C GLY A 338 14.51 -3.66 7.46
N LEU A 339 13.51 -2.78 7.47
CA LEU A 339 13.65 -1.36 7.84
C LEU A 339 12.89 -0.98 9.11
N LEU A 340 12.17 -1.93 9.71
CA LEU A 340 11.29 -1.66 10.85
C LEU A 340 12.00 -1.13 12.09
N ASP A 341 13.20 -1.63 12.37
CA ASP A 341 13.98 -1.24 13.54
C ASP A 341 14.48 0.21 13.46
N LEU A 342 14.51 0.81 12.27
CA LEU A 342 14.81 2.24 12.09
C LEU A 342 13.70 3.16 12.62
N LEU A 343 12.51 2.62 12.86
CA LEU A 343 11.33 3.38 13.33
C LEU A 343 11.12 3.29 14.84
N GLY A 344 11.98 2.56 15.57
CA GLY A 344 11.86 2.33 17.00
C GLY A 344 10.74 1.35 17.37
N PRO A 345 10.29 1.34 18.64
CA PRO A 345 9.17 0.51 19.07
C PRO A 345 7.87 0.92 18.36
N LEU A 346 7.19 -0.03 17.73
CA LEU A 346 5.96 0.21 16.96
C LEU A 346 4.82 -0.68 17.49
N GLU A 347 3.62 -0.12 17.51
CA GLU A 347 2.38 -0.92 17.61
C GLU A 347 2.30 -1.87 16.40
N ARG A 348 1.83 -3.08 16.61
CA ARG A 348 1.73 -4.15 15.61
C ARG A 348 0.31 -4.67 15.44
N ASP A 349 -0.55 -4.43 16.42
CA ASP A 349 -1.96 -4.79 16.31
C ASP A 349 -2.66 -3.91 15.28
N THR A 350 -3.25 -4.55 14.28
CA THR A 350 -3.89 -3.85 13.16
C THR A 350 -5.12 -3.04 13.61
N ALA A 351 -5.88 -3.53 14.60
CA ALA A 351 -7.04 -2.82 15.12
C ALA A 351 -6.60 -1.60 15.95
N THR A 352 -5.57 -1.73 16.79
CA THR A 352 -5.00 -0.59 17.54
C THR A 352 -4.47 0.49 16.60
N ILE A 353 -3.70 0.13 15.57
CA ILE A 353 -3.21 1.09 14.55
C ILE A 353 -4.39 1.79 13.86
N TYR A 354 -5.40 1.03 13.45
CA TYR A 354 -6.61 1.56 12.83
C TYR A 354 -7.34 2.55 13.75
N HIS A 355 -7.54 2.21 15.03
CA HIS A 355 -8.22 3.10 16.00
C HIS A 355 -7.40 4.34 16.37
N ALA A 356 -6.08 4.22 16.37
CA ALA A 356 -5.19 5.35 16.60
C ALA A 356 -5.25 6.35 15.43
N GLY A 357 -5.13 5.86 14.21
CA GLY A 357 -4.97 6.70 13.02
C GLY A 357 -6.27 7.06 12.28
N ASN A 358 -7.38 6.35 12.49
CA ASN A 358 -8.64 6.65 11.80
C ASN A 358 -9.52 7.62 12.61
N PRO A 359 -9.55 8.92 12.28
CA PRO A 359 -10.39 9.91 12.95
C PRO A 359 -11.89 9.61 12.71
N ASN A 360 -12.22 9.03 11.56
CA ASN A 360 -13.58 8.66 11.19
C ASN A 360 -14.15 7.54 12.05
N TRP A 361 -13.29 6.85 12.82
CA TRP A 361 -13.75 5.91 13.82
C TRP A 361 -14.40 6.64 14.99
N ARG A 362 -13.84 7.76 15.48
CA ARG A 362 -14.17 8.25 16.83
C ARG A 362 -15.49 9.01 16.94
N GLU A 363 -16.04 9.50 15.84
CA GLU A 363 -17.19 10.39 15.86
C GLU A 363 -18.31 9.95 14.89
N GLU A 364 -19.56 10.25 15.23
CA GLU A 364 -20.68 10.21 14.30
C GLU A 364 -20.44 11.31 13.25
N ILE A 365 -19.82 10.98 12.11
CA ILE A 365 -19.62 11.97 11.04
C ILE A 365 -21.00 12.34 10.47
N PRO A 366 -21.45 13.60 10.60
CA PRO A 366 -22.72 14.03 10.03
C PRO A 366 -22.66 13.93 8.50
N GLY A 367 -23.53 13.10 7.91
CA GLY A 367 -23.63 12.93 6.45
C GLY A 367 -22.98 11.66 5.89
N PHE A 368 -22.09 10.99 6.64
CA PHE A 368 -21.84 9.57 6.40
C PHE A 368 -23.02 8.79 6.95
N THR A 369 -23.63 7.96 6.13
CA THR A 369 -24.76 7.15 6.57
C THR A 369 -24.36 6.35 7.81
N LYS A 370 -25.29 6.21 8.78
CA LYS A 370 -25.21 5.35 9.97
C LYS A 370 -24.54 3.96 9.84
N PRO A 371 -24.51 3.27 8.68
CA PRO A 371 -23.96 1.91 8.58
C PRO A 371 -22.54 1.70 9.10
N ALA A 372 -21.59 2.62 9.00
CA ALA A 372 -20.24 2.37 9.53
C ALA A 372 -20.22 2.28 11.07
N TYR A 373 -20.96 3.16 11.74
CA TYR A 373 -21.15 3.15 13.19
C TYR A 373 -22.06 2.00 13.65
N GLU A 374 -23.02 1.61 12.81
CA GLU A 374 -23.93 0.48 13.07
C GLU A 374 -23.22 -0.88 12.85
N MET A 375 -22.39 -1.02 11.82
CA MET A 375 -21.53 -2.19 11.57
C MET A 375 -20.50 -2.40 12.69
N ARG A 376 -20.06 -1.32 13.35
CA ARG A 376 -19.17 -1.37 14.53
C ARG A 376 -19.77 -2.17 15.68
N ASN A 377 -21.09 -2.12 15.90
CA ASN A 377 -21.73 -2.69 17.09
C ASN A 377 -22.58 -3.93 16.80
N ASP A 378 -22.82 -4.26 15.53
CA ASP A 378 -23.66 -5.39 15.15
C ASP A 378 -23.00 -6.27 14.09
N LEU A 379 -22.32 -7.34 14.56
CA LEU A 379 -21.78 -8.41 13.72
C LEU A 379 -22.86 -9.01 12.80
N LYS A 380 -24.15 -8.95 13.15
CA LYS A 380 -25.23 -9.40 12.26
C LYS A 380 -25.42 -8.45 11.08
N MET A 381 -25.28 -7.14 11.28
CA MET A 381 -25.32 -6.18 10.18
C MET A 381 -24.10 -6.31 9.28
N LEU A 382 -22.90 -6.48 9.85
CA LEU A 382 -21.70 -6.77 9.06
C LEU A 382 -21.88 -8.06 8.25
N ARG A 383 -22.43 -9.12 8.86
CA ARG A 383 -22.71 -10.38 8.17
C ARG A 383 -23.76 -10.22 7.07
N ALA A 384 -24.88 -9.55 7.35
CA ALA A 384 -25.93 -9.28 6.38
C ALA A 384 -25.42 -8.41 5.22
N PHE A 385 -24.54 -7.46 5.52
CA PHE A 385 -23.84 -6.66 4.53
C PHE A 385 -22.96 -7.54 3.64
N VAL A 386 -22.07 -8.35 4.22
CA VAL A 386 -21.22 -9.27 3.47
C VAL A 386 -22.07 -10.22 2.62
N ASP A 387 -23.14 -10.78 3.18
CA ASP A 387 -24.05 -11.69 2.48
C ASP A 387 -24.76 -11.02 1.30
N LYS A 388 -25.15 -9.74 1.43
CA LYS A 388 -25.75 -8.95 0.35
C LYS A 388 -24.76 -8.66 -0.79
N GLN A 389 -23.46 -8.59 -0.49
CA GLN A 389 -22.40 -8.27 -1.45
C GLN A 389 -21.75 -9.52 -2.08
N LYS A 390 -22.06 -10.72 -1.58
CA LYS A 390 -21.54 -11.99 -2.13
C LYS A 390 -21.95 -12.16 -3.59
N GLY A 391 -20.97 -12.38 -4.46
CA GLY A 391 -21.16 -12.68 -5.88
C GLY A 391 -20.94 -11.51 -6.84
N GLU A 392 -21.08 -10.26 -6.39
CA GLU A 392 -20.87 -9.07 -7.25
C GLU A 392 -19.54 -8.34 -6.96
N CYS A 393 -19.07 -8.37 -5.71
CA CYS A 393 -17.86 -7.63 -5.26
C CYS A 393 -16.79 -8.50 -4.60
N PHE A 394 -17.03 -9.81 -4.45
CA PHE A 394 -16.40 -10.60 -3.39
C PHE A 394 -15.63 -11.79 -3.96
N GLN A 395 -14.30 -11.83 -3.82
CA GLN A 395 -13.48 -12.95 -4.32
C GLN A 395 -13.00 -13.92 -3.23
N SER A 396 -12.96 -13.53 -1.95
CA SER A 396 -12.66 -14.48 -0.88
C SER A 396 -13.46 -14.22 0.39
N ALA A 397 -14.41 -15.11 0.66
CA ALA A 397 -14.95 -15.30 2.00
C ALA A 397 -13.86 -15.90 2.89
N PHE A 398 -13.30 -15.12 3.83
CA PHE A 398 -12.64 -15.69 5.00
C PHE A 398 -13.51 -15.54 6.25
N SER A 399 -13.80 -16.70 6.83
CA SER A 399 -14.21 -17.01 8.20
C SER A 399 -14.52 -15.83 9.13
N LEU A 400 -15.80 -15.41 9.16
CA LEU A 400 -16.39 -14.69 10.30
C LEU A 400 -16.24 -15.44 11.65
N LEU A 401 -15.77 -16.71 11.65
CA LEU A 401 -15.62 -17.53 12.85
C LEU A 401 -14.45 -17.09 13.76
N SER A 402 -13.48 -16.29 13.28
CA SER A 402 -12.39 -15.79 14.15
C SER A 402 -12.79 -14.58 14.98
N VAL A 403 -13.72 -13.75 14.49
CA VAL A 403 -14.16 -12.51 15.18
C VAL A 403 -15.00 -12.80 16.41
N ALA A 404 -15.84 -13.85 16.37
CA ALA A 404 -16.71 -14.22 17.47
C ALA A 404 -15.95 -14.72 18.73
N ASN A 405 -14.69 -15.12 18.59
CA ASN A 405 -13.86 -15.58 19.71
C ASN A 405 -12.90 -14.50 20.27
N ALA A 406 -12.78 -13.34 19.61
CA ALA A 406 -11.88 -12.28 20.05
C ALA A 406 -12.55 -11.28 21.01
N SER A 407 -13.88 -11.19 21.02
CA SER A 407 -14.65 -10.26 21.87
C SER A 407 -14.98 -10.81 23.28
N SER A 408 -14.33 -11.88 23.72
CA SER A 408 -14.52 -12.50 25.04
C SER A 408 -13.34 -12.31 26.00
N HIS A 409 -12.46 -11.35 25.76
CA HIS A 409 -11.31 -11.03 26.63
C HIS A 409 -11.22 -9.55 26.96
#